data_AF-A0A133VEG5-F1
#
_entry.id   AF-A0A133VEG5-F1
#
_cell.length_a   1.000
_cell.length_b   1.000
_cell.length_c   1.000
_cell.angle_alpha   90.00
_cell.angle_beta   90.00
_cell.angle_gamma   90.00
#
_symmetry.space_group_name_H-M   'P 1'
#
loop_
_entity.id
_entity.type
_entity.pdbx_description
1 polymer ?
#
loop_
_entity_poly.entity_id
_entity_poly.type
_entity_poly.pdbx_seq_one_letter_code
_entity_poly.pdbx_strand_id
1 'polypeptide(L)'
;TGVLKDVIGSMDVGVFAAGGKGKASMKTPEEIEEFGMEFNFSTGRINSLKRASKMSAKVDNVAVQAGAPLYHHAFFGSEDGKWTVIQQGMDTDNKLARRYHWISDDFESFVEEPHEAIIAMEKKDRVLNMTAKSSEECRKTSTDLVKDNPKKIRREFQSLKLKDQKSLLDYLPGSERRSCSVKSFSMPDRMNWDALKKAYELQPENYQKLIELKGVGPATTRGLALVSEIIHGDEASWKDPSRFSFAFGGKDGVPYPVNKASMDKAHKTLKSAIEEAEIGRKDKLEALKRLKKVSKPD
;
A
#
# COMPACT_ATOMS: atom_id res chain seq x y z
N THR A 1 13.59 13.15 3.10
CA THR A 1 14.08 13.15 1.71
C THR A 1 14.84 14.41 1.36
N GLY A 2 14.39 15.63 1.69
CA GLY A 2 15.10 16.87 1.30
C GLY A 2 16.62 16.81 1.49
N VAL A 3 17.08 16.68 2.75
CA VAL A 3 18.52 16.57 3.05
C VAL A 3 19.21 15.41 2.30
N LEU A 4 18.56 14.25 2.20
CA LEU A 4 19.13 13.09 1.51
C LEU A 4 19.24 13.34 0.00
N LYS A 5 18.28 14.05 -0.59
CA LYS A 5 18.28 14.45 -1.99
C LYS A 5 19.40 15.44 -2.26
N ASP A 6 19.58 16.43 -1.37
CA ASP A 6 20.66 17.41 -1.49
C ASP A 6 22.04 16.75 -1.38
N VAL A 7 22.20 15.82 -0.44
CA VAL A 7 23.47 15.07 -0.25
C VAL A 7 23.74 14.17 -1.45
N ILE A 8 22.77 13.36 -1.89
CA ILE A 8 22.92 12.48 -3.04
C ILE A 8 23.21 13.29 -4.31
N GLY A 9 22.50 14.41 -4.54
CA GLY A 9 22.75 15.27 -5.70
C GLY A 9 24.11 15.98 -5.67
N SER A 10 24.75 16.09 -4.51
CA SER A 10 26.12 16.64 -4.39
C SER A 10 27.23 15.59 -4.56
N MET A 11 26.86 14.31 -4.67
CA MET A 11 27.80 13.19 -4.75
C MET A 11 27.60 12.45 -6.07
N ASP A 12 28.69 12.15 -6.78
CA ASP A 12 28.64 11.29 -7.96
C ASP A 12 28.68 9.81 -7.53
N VAL A 13 27.51 9.29 -7.16
CA VAL A 13 27.35 7.93 -6.61
C VAL A 13 26.45 7.03 -7.47
N GLY A 14 26.10 7.46 -8.69
CA GLY A 14 25.26 6.69 -9.62
C GLY A 14 23.82 6.46 -9.14
N VAL A 15 23.35 7.26 -8.17
CA VAL A 15 22.01 7.16 -7.56
C VAL A 15 21.40 8.55 -7.50
N PHE A 16 20.09 8.65 -7.70
CA PHE A 16 19.32 9.88 -7.54
C PHE A 16 18.12 9.68 -6.62
N ALA A 17 17.64 10.79 -6.05
CA ALA A 17 16.44 10.82 -5.23
C ALA A 17 15.47 11.88 -5.74
N ALA A 18 14.19 11.52 -5.79
CA ALA A 18 13.11 12.40 -6.24
C ALA A 18 11.90 12.34 -5.29
N GLY A 19 11.13 13.43 -5.27
CA GLY A 19 9.94 13.59 -4.45
C GLY A 19 10.17 14.18 -3.06
N GLY A 20 9.12 14.12 -2.25
CA GLY A 20 9.06 14.83 -0.99
C GLY A 20 7.67 14.84 -0.39
N LYS A 21 7.37 15.88 0.39
CA LYS A 21 6.09 16.06 1.07
C LYS A 21 5.23 17.06 0.30
N GLY A 22 3.91 16.86 0.31
CA GLY A 22 2.95 17.82 -0.24
C GLY A 22 3.22 18.16 -1.72
N LYS A 23 3.47 19.44 -2.03
CA LYS A 23 3.72 19.86 -3.42
C LYS A 23 4.97 19.22 -4.04
N ALA A 24 5.98 18.88 -3.23
CA ALA A 24 7.19 18.25 -3.74
C ALA A 24 6.98 16.82 -4.25
N SER A 25 6.03 16.05 -3.67
CA SER A 25 5.72 14.72 -4.22
C SER A 25 5.05 14.77 -5.58
N MET A 26 4.42 15.90 -5.93
CA MET A 26 3.77 16.08 -7.23
C MET A 26 4.78 16.35 -8.35
N LYS A 27 5.99 16.83 -8.00
CA LYS A 27 7.07 17.13 -8.95
C LYS A 27 7.97 15.93 -9.26
N THR A 28 7.80 14.80 -8.56
CA THR A 28 8.64 13.60 -8.77
C THR A 28 8.78 13.17 -10.23
N PRO A 29 7.73 13.19 -11.08
CA PRO A 29 7.88 12.84 -12.49
C PRO A 29 8.78 13.81 -13.28
N GLU A 30 8.76 15.12 -12.96
CA GLU A 30 9.62 16.13 -13.57
C GLU A 30 11.07 15.91 -13.14
N GLU A 31 11.30 15.67 -11.85
CA GLU A 31 12.62 15.37 -11.31
C GLU A 31 13.22 14.08 -11.92
N ILE A 32 12.40 13.03 -12.12
CA ILE A 32 12.83 11.80 -12.81
C ILE A 32 13.22 12.07 -14.27
N GLU A 33 12.57 13.04 -14.93
CA GLU A 33 12.92 13.44 -16.30
C GLU A 33 14.28 14.12 -16.36
N GLU A 34 14.51 15.09 -15.47
CA GLU A 34 15.77 15.83 -15.37
C GLU A 34 16.95 14.86 -15.11
N PHE A 35 16.83 13.99 -14.10
CA PHE A 35 17.86 12.98 -13.83
C PHE A 35 18.00 11.97 -14.97
N GLY A 36 16.89 11.57 -15.58
CA GLY A 36 16.92 10.66 -16.73
C GLY A 36 17.72 11.22 -17.91
N MET A 37 17.64 12.54 -18.15
CA MET A 37 18.46 13.21 -19.16
C MET A 37 19.93 13.28 -18.74
N GLU A 38 20.22 13.57 -17.47
CA GLU A 38 21.59 13.61 -16.93
C GLU A 38 22.31 12.26 -17.06
N PHE A 39 21.63 11.15 -16.74
CA PHE A 39 22.15 9.79 -16.89
C PHE A 39 22.05 9.24 -18.33
N ASN A 40 21.65 10.05 -19.31
CA ASN A 40 21.47 9.64 -20.72
C ASN A 40 20.55 8.42 -20.90
N PHE A 41 19.48 8.33 -20.11
CA PHE A 41 18.49 7.27 -20.25
C PHE A 41 17.64 7.45 -21.51
N SER A 42 17.24 6.33 -22.11
CA SER A 42 16.29 6.35 -23.21
C SER A 42 14.93 6.88 -22.75
N THR A 43 14.19 7.53 -23.66
CA THR A 43 12.84 8.04 -23.39
C THR A 43 11.91 6.96 -22.82
N GLY A 44 12.05 5.72 -23.29
CA GLY A 44 11.31 4.57 -22.77
C GLY A 44 11.61 4.27 -21.30
N ARG A 45 12.89 4.33 -20.90
CA ARG A 45 13.32 4.14 -19.50
C ARG A 45 12.87 5.29 -18.61
N ILE A 46 12.95 6.53 -19.06
CA ILE A 46 12.43 7.68 -18.31
C ILE A 46 10.92 7.52 -18.06
N ASN A 47 10.17 7.13 -19.09
CA ASN A 47 8.73 6.90 -18.98
C ASN A 47 8.39 5.73 -18.07
N SER A 48 9.17 4.65 -18.06
CA SER A 48 8.95 3.52 -17.15
C SER A 48 9.17 3.90 -15.69
N LEU A 49 10.22 4.69 -15.39
CA LEU A 49 10.50 5.21 -14.03
C LEU A 49 9.39 6.17 -13.56
N LYS A 50 8.95 7.09 -14.44
CA LYS A 50 7.80 7.97 -14.16
C LYS A 50 6.53 7.16 -13.87
N ARG A 51 6.29 6.10 -14.65
CA ARG A 51 5.14 5.20 -14.45
C ARG A 51 5.25 4.45 -13.13
N ALA A 52 6.43 3.92 -12.78
CA ALA A 52 6.66 3.23 -11.52
C ALA A 52 6.36 4.15 -10.33
N SER A 53 6.89 5.39 -10.35
CA SER A 53 6.62 6.39 -9.31
C SER A 53 5.12 6.72 -9.17
N LYS A 54 4.40 6.88 -10.29
CA LYS A 54 2.96 7.21 -10.25
C LYS A 54 2.14 6.02 -9.77
N MET A 55 2.44 4.83 -10.28
CA MET A 55 1.69 3.61 -9.96
C MET A 55 1.88 3.18 -8.52
N SER A 56 3.10 3.26 -7.98
CA SER A 56 3.35 2.94 -6.57
C SER A 56 2.50 3.84 -5.66
N ALA A 57 2.47 5.16 -5.93
CA ALA A 57 1.66 6.10 -5.16
C ALA A 57 0.16 5.86 -5.35
N LYS A 58 -0.24 5.44 -6.55
CA LYS A 58 -1.62 5.12 -6.84
C LYS A 58 -2.09 3.90 -6.05
N VAL A 59 -1.32 2.83 -6.05
CA VAL A 59 -1.64 1.57 -5.38
C VAL A 59 -1.74 1.77 -3.87
N ASP A 60 -0.77 2.45 -3.26
CA ASP A 60 -0.70 2.66 -1.81
C ASP A 60 -1.84 3.52 -1.27
N ASN A 61 -2.37 4.40 -2.12
CA ASN A 61 -3.48 5.28 -1.75
C ASN A 61 -4.85 4.69 -2.10
N VAL A 62 -4.95 3.92 -3.19
CA VAL A 62 -6.24 3.51 -3.79
C VAL A 62 -6.53 2.02 -3.60
N ALA A 63 -5.56 1.15 -3.81
CA ALA A 63 -5.75 -0.30 -3.76
C ALA A 63 -5.57 -0.86 -2.34
N VAL A 64 -4.73 -0.23 -1.51
CA VAL A 64 -4.58 -0.55 -0.08
C VAL A 64 -5.16 0.60 0.75
N GLN A 65 -6.34 0.39 1.35
CA GLN A 65 -7.05 1.45 2.07
C GLN A 65 -7.07 1.20 3.57
N ALA A 66 -5.96 1.54 4.22
CA ALA A 66 -5.78 1.38 5.67
C ALA A 66 -6.13 2.63 6.48
N GLY A 67 -6.84 3.61 5.90
CA GLY A 67 -7.13 4.89 6.58
C GLY A 67 -5.87 5.70 6.90
N ALA A 68 -4.81 5.53 6.11
CA ALA A 68 -3.57 6.30 6.23
C ALA A 68 -3.21 6.86 4.84
N PRO A 69 -3.87 7.95 4.39
CA PRO A 69 -3.60 8.56 3.09
C PRO A 69 -2.13 8.94 2.95
N LEU A 70 -1.61 8.89 1.72
CA LEU A 70 -0.22 9.22 1.44
C LEU A 70 0.10 10.68 1.79
N TYR A 71 1.15 10.84 2.59
CA TYR A 71 1.65 12.13 3.06
C TYR A 71 3.04 12.46 2.48
N HIS A 72 3.84 11.44 2.19
CA HIS A 72 5.20 11.58 1.71
C HIS A 72 5.53 10.50 0.69
N HIS A 73 6.19 10.89 -0.39
CA HIS A 73 6.63 10.01 -1.47
C HIS A 73 8.11 10.23 -1.73
N ALA A 74 8.90 9.16 -1.65
CA ALA A 74 10.32 9.16 -1.95
C ALA A 74 10.61 8.13 -3.03
N PHE A 75 11.13 8.58 -4.16
CA PHE A 75 11.59 7.73 -5.24
C PHE A 75 13.11 7.77 -5.28
N PHE A 76 13.73 6.60 -5.42
CA PHE A 76 15.17 6.45 -5.60
C PHE A 76 15.40 5.67 -6.89
N GLY A 77 16.36 6.12 -7.69
CA GLY A 77 16.78 5.43 -8.91
C GLY A 77 18.29 5.34 -8.98
N SER A 78 18.78 4.39 -9.77
CA SER A 78 20.21 4.17 -10.04
C SER A 78 20.50 4.25 -11.53
N GLU A 79 21.77 4.45 -11.89
CA GLU A 79 22.28 4.45 -13.27
C GLU A 79 21.95 3.15 -14.03
N ASP A 80 21.88 2.02 -13.33
CA ASP A 80 21.50 0.72 -13.90
C ASP A 80 20.01 0.66 -14.29
N GLY A 81 19.21 1.64 -13.86
CA GLY A 81 17.77 1.71 -14.09
C GLY A 81 16.94 0.99 -13.03
N LYS A 82 17.56 0.49 -11.95
CA LYS A 82 16.85 -0.02 -10.78
C LYS A 82 16.24 1.13 -9.99
N TRP A 83 15.12 0.87 -9.33
CA TRP A 83 14.40 1.86 -8.55
C TRP A 83 13.85 1.29 -7.24
N THR A 84 13.63 2.18 -6.30
CA THR A 84 13.01 1.88 -5.01
C THR A 84 12.08 3.02 -4.63
N VAL A 85 10.90 2.70 -4.12
CA VAL A 85 9.97 3.71 -3.61
C VAL A 85 9.70 3.47 -2.15
N ILE A 86 9.88 4.51 -1.34
CA ILE A 86 9.52 4.53 0.07
C ILE A 86 8.45 5.58 0.26
N GLN A 87 7.26 5.14 0.65
CA GLN A 87 6.12 6.03 0.86
C GLN A 87 5.70 6.01 2.33
N GLN A 88 5.15 7.13 2.79
CA GLN A 88 4.57 7.23 4.12
C GLN A 88 3.11 7.68 4.01
N GLY A 89 2.22 6.79 4.42
CA GLY A 89 0.83 7.12 4.77
C GLY A 89 0.75 7.62 6.21
N MET A 90 -0.17 8.56 6.46
CA MET A 90 -0.40 9.10 7.80
C MET A 90 -1.86 8.87 8.22
N ASP A 91 -2.05 8.17 9.33
CA ASP A 91 -3.31 8.18 10.07
C ASP A 91 -3.28 9.41 10.98
N THR A 92 -4.03 10.45 10.62
CA THR A 92 -4.03 11.74 11.34
C THR A 92 -4.70 11.66 12.70
N ASP A 93 -5.66 10.74 12.86
CA ASP A 93 -6.47 10.63 14.06
C ASP A 93 -5.64 9.98 15.18
N ASN A 94 -4.93 8.92 14.83
CA ASN A 94 -4.05 8.21 15.77
C ASN A 94 -2.60 8.72 15.75
N LYS A 95 -2.27 9.64 14.83
CA LYS A 95 -0.90 10.14 14.57
C LYS A 95 0.10 9.01 14.29
N LEU A 96 -0.37 7.94 13.64
CA LEU A 96 0.43 6.76 13.32
C LEU A 96 0.84 6.78 11.85
N ALA A 97 2.12 6.52 11.60
CA ALA A 97 2.65 6.38 10.25
C ALA A 97 2.57 4.93 9.77
N ARG A 98 2.18 4.74 8.51
CA ARG A 98 2.33 3.49 7.76
C ARG A 98 3.33 3.71 6.63
N ARG A 99 4.27 2.79 6.43
CA ARG A 99 5.29 2.89 5.38
C ARG A 99 5.15 1.77 4.38
N TYR A 100 5.28 2.11 3.11
CA TYR A 100 5.20 1.18 1.99
C TYR A 100 6.54 1.19 1.25
N HIS A 101 7.09 0.00 1.03
CA HIS A 101 8.40 -0.20 0.44
C HIS A 101 8.24 -1.01 -0.85
N TRP A 102 8.77 -0.45 -1.93
CA TRP A 102 8.77 -1.03 -3.26
C TRP A 102 10.20 -1.15 -3.76
N ILE A 103 10.55 -2.28 -4.35
CA ILE A 103 11.89 -2.55 -4.91
C ILE A 103 11.71 -3.13 -6.30
N SER A 104 12.56 -2.72 -7.25
CA SER A 104 12.45 -3.13 -8.65
C SER A 104 13.02 -4.50 -9.00
N ASP A 105 13.82 -5.11 -8.11
CA ASP A 105 14.63 -6.30 -8.41
C ASP A 105 13.80 -7.52 -8.79
N ASP A 106 12.78 -7.87 -8.00
CA ASP A 106 11.86 -9.00 -8.24
C ASP A 106 10.43 -8.50 -8.54
N PHE A 107 10.33 -7.39 -9.27
CA PHE A 107 9.06 -6.71 -9.50
C PHE A 107 8.28 -7.31 -10.67
N GLU A 108 7.16 -7.97 -10.37
CA GLU A 108 6.30 -8.62 -11.38
C GLU A 108 5.04 -7.81 -11.75
N SER A 109 4.39 -7.21 -10.76
CA SER A 109 3.08 -6.56 -10.93
C SER A 109 2.94 -5.34 -10.05
N PHE A 110 2.20 -4.32 -10.52
CA PHE A 110 1.83 -3.17 -9.68
C PHE A 110 0.61 -3.43 -8.82
N VAL A 111 -0.23 -4.40 -9.17
CA VAL A 111 -1.57 -4.57 -8.58
C VAL A 111 -1.75 -5.89 -7.85
N GLU A 112 -0.76 -6.78 -7.90
CA GLU A 112 -0.77 -8.05 -7.18
C GLU A 112 0.49 -8.17 -6.35
N GLU A 113 0.32 -8.23 -5.03
CA GLU A 113 1.36 -8.33 -4.00
C GLU A 113 2.66 -7.55 -4.31
N PRO A 114 2.56 -6.24 -4.66
CA PRO A 114 3.70 -5.53 -5.25
C PRO A 114 4.72 -5.03 -4.21
N HIS A 115 4.39 -5.13 -2.92
CA HIS A 115 5.17 -4.58 -1.83
C HIS A 115 6.16 -5.60 -1.29
N GLU A 116 7.42 -5.18 -1.19
CA GLU A 116 8.41 -5.94 -0.43
C GLU A 116 8.07 -5.92 1.07
N ALA A 117 7.75 -4.72 1.57
CA ALA A 117 7.41 -4.51 2.96
C ALA A 117 6.34 -3.42 3.13
N ILE A 118 5.38 -3.71 4.01
CA ILE A 118 4.48 -2.71 4.58
C ILE A 118 4.68 -2.72 6.09
N ILE A 119 5.09 -1.56 6.61
CA ILE A 119 5.40 -1.36 8.02
C ILE A 119 4.27 -0.53 8.63
N ALA A 120 3.64 -1.04 9.68
CA ALA A 120 2.65 -0.32 10.46
C ALA A 120 2.87 -0.61 11.95
N MET A 121 2.60 0.39 12.80
CA MET A 121 2.68 0.17 14.25
C MET A 121 1.63 -0.85 14.73
N GLU A 122 0.42 -0.73 14.20
CA GLU A 122 -0.71 -1.58 14.55
C GLU A 122 -1.34 -2.14 13.28
N LYS A 123 -1.74 -3.41 13.38
CA LYS A 123 -2.63 -4.02 12.38
C LYS A 123 -4.03 -3.50 12.63
N LYS A 124 -4.69 -3.04 11.56
CA LYS A 124 -6.10 -2.69 11.60
C LYS A 124 -6.93 -3.93 11.29
N ASP A 125 -8.05 -4.07 11.99
CA ASP A 125 -8.93 -5.24 11.84
C ASP A 125 -9.46 -5.40 10.42
N ARG A 126 -9.73 -4.27 9.74
CA ARG A 126 -10.26 -4.26 8.38
C ARG A 126 -9.61 -3.19 7.52
N VAL A 127 -8.93 -3.66 6.49
CA VAL A 127 -8.24 -2.85 5.49
C VAL A 127 -8.60 -3.42 4.13
N LEU A 128 -9.20 -2.60 3.26
CA LEU A 128 -9.40 -3.04 1.88
C LEU A 128 -8.03 -3.23 1.23
N ASN A 129 -7.78 -4.44 0.77
CA ASN A 129 -6.54 -4.84 0.13
C ASN A 129 -6.84 -5.45 -1.24
N MET A 130 -6.95 -4.60 -2.25
CA MET A 130 -7.13 -5.02 -3.63
C MET A 130 -5.84 -5.59 -4.25
N THR A 131 -4.70 -5.57 -3.54
CA THR A 131 -3.45 -6.16 -4.03
C THR A 131 -3.22 -7.59 -3.59
N ALA A 132 -4.00 -8.12 -2.64
CA ALA A 132 -3.90 -9.52 -2.25
C ALA A 132 -4.20 -10.45 -3.44
N LYS A 133 -3.53 -11.61 -3.50
CA LYS A 133 -3.87 -12.67 -4.46
C LYS A 133 -5.32 -13.11 -4.38
N SER A 134 -5.86 -13.20 -3.16
CA SER A 134 -7.28 -13.53 -2.95
C SER A 134 -8.27 -12.51 -3.52
N SER A 135 -7.82 -11.30 -3.89
CA SER A 135 -8.66 -10.25 -4.50
C SER A 135 -8.62 -10.27 -6.03
N GLU A 136 -8.05 -11.31 -6.66
CA GLU A 136 -7.88 -11.39 -8.12
C GLU A 136 -9.20 -11.30 -8.88
N GLU A 137 -10.18 -12.13 -8.53
CA GLU A 137 -11.51 -12.10 -9.17
C GLU A 137 -12.20 -10.76 -8.94
N CYS A 138 -12.10 -10.21 -7.72
CA CYS A 138 -12.62 -8.87 -7.43
C CYS A 138 -11.98 -7.77 -8.30
N ARG A 139 -10.67 -7.88 -8.63
CA ARG A 139 -10.00 -6.97 -9.58
C ARG A 139 -10.54 -7.12 -11.00
N LYS A 140 -10.78 -8.36 -11.46
CA LYS A 140 -11.34 -8.65 -12.80
C LYS A 140 -12.76 -8.12 -12.90
N THR A 141 -13.63 -8.48 -11.97
CA THR A 141 -15.03 -8.02 -11.91
C THR A 141 -15.12 -6.52 -11.77
N SER A 142 -14.28 -5.89 -10.93
CA SER A 142 -14.20 -4.41 -10.86
C SER A 142 -13.85 -3.77 -12.20
N THR A 143 -13.03 -4.43 -13.03
CA THR A 143 -12.65 -3.94 -14.36
C THR A 143 -13.80 -4.13 -15.35
N ASP A 144 -14.43 -5.30 -15.34
CA ASP A 144 -15.52 -5.63 -16.26
C ASP A 144 -16.79 -4.84 -15.96
N LEU A 145 -17.07 -4.54 -14.69
CA LEU A 145 -18.15 -3.64 -14.29
C LEU A 145 -18.03 -2.28 -14.97
N VAL A 146 -16.81 -1.77 -15.11
CA VAL A 146 -16.54 -0.46 -15.70
C VAL A 146 -16.60 -0.49 -17.24
N LYS A 147 -16.34 -1.65 -17.84
CA LYS A 147 -16.57 -1.89 -19.26
C LYS A 147 -18.06 -1.96 -19.61
N ASP A 148 -18.89 -2.29 -18.63
CA ASP A 148 -20.35 -2.29 -18.72
C ASP A 148 -20.97 -0.88 -18.61
N ASN A 149 -22.27 -0.77 -18.95
CA ASN A 149 -22.98 0.50 -18.94
C ASN A 149 -22.89 1.21 -17.56
N PRO A 150 -22.37 2.45 -17.46
CA PRO A 150 -22.23 3.16 -16.18
C PRO A 150 -23.53 3.34 -15.40
N LYS A 151 -24.69 3.35 -16.07
CA LYS A 151 -26.01 3.40 -15.42
C LYS A 151 -26.30 2.13 -14.61
N LYS A 152 -25.81 0.96 -15.06
CA LYS A 152 -25.95 -0.33 -14.37
C LYS A 152 -25.17 -0.31 -13.05
N ILE A 153 -23.87 0.01 -13.10
CA ILE A 153 -23.02 0.16 -11.91
C ILE A 153 -23.63 1.16 -10.92
N ARG A 154 -24.19 2.27 -11.42
CA ARG A 154 -24.83 3.27 -10.56
C ARG A 154 -26.04 2.71 -9.82
N ARG A 155 -26.89 1.94 -10.50
CA ARG A 155 -28.06 1.29 -9.89
C ARG A 155 -27.62 0.24 -8.86
N GLU A 156 -26.65 -0.59 -9.23
CA GLU A 156 -26.04 -1.59 -8.34
C GLU A 156 -25.45 -0.96 -7.09
N PHE A 157 -24.64 0.10 -7.23
CA PHE A 157 -24.09 0.81 -6.08
C PHE A 157 -25.16 1.51 -5.23
N GLN A 158 -26.25 1.98 -5.83
CA GLN A 158 -27.36 2.61 -5.12
C GLN A 158 -28.21 1.58 -4.36
N SER A 159 -28.38 0.36 -4.88
CA SER A 159 -29.11 -0.69 -4.17
C SER A 159 -28.39 -1.14 -2.91
N LEU A 160 -27.05 -1.02 -2.87
CA LEU A 160 -26.28 -1.25 -1.64
C LEU A 160 -26.56 -0.24 -0.52
N LYS A 161 -27.10 0.94 -0.86
CA LYS A 161 -27.25 2.10 0.04
C LYS A 161 -28.63 2.27 0.65
N LEU A 162 -29.52 1.28 0.57
CA LEU A 162 -30.92 1.42 0.96
C LEU A 162 -31.07 2.03 2.38
N LYS A 163 -31.28 3.34 2.43
CA LYS A 163 -31.40 4.14 3.66
C LYS A 163 -32.66 3.82 4.44
N ASP A 164 -33.67 3.26 3.76
CA ASP A 164 -34.99 2.95 4.31
C ASP A 164 -35.26 1.44 4.39
N GLN A 165 -34.24 0.59 4.16
CA GLN A 165 -34.40 -0.84 4.33
C GLN A 165 -34.45 -1.18 5.82
N LYS A 166 -35.66 -1.47 6.29
CA LYS A 166 -35.89 -2.05 7.62
C LYS A 166 -35.20 -3.40 7.70
N SER A 167 -34.47 -3.64 8.78
CA SER A 167 -33.91 -4.96 9.08
C SER A 167 -35.04 -5.91 9.47
N LEU A 168 -34.91 -7.21 9.23
CA LEU A 168 -35.81 -8.20 9.84
C LEU A 168 -35.82 -8.11 11.37
N LEU A 169 -34.73 -7.59 11.97
CA LEU A 169 -34.65 -7.28 13.40
C LEU A 169 -35.64 -6.19 13.84
N ASP A 170 -36.08 -5.31 12.94
CA ASP A 170 -37.08 -4.28 13.27
C ASP A 170 -38.47 -4.89 13.52
N TYR A 171 -38.68 -6.16 13.14
CA TYR A 171 -39.92 -6.90 13.33
C TYR A 171 -39.84 -7.94 14.47
N LEU A 172 -38.71 -8.06 15.15
CA LEU A 172 -38.51 -8.98 16.28
C LEU A 172 -38.71 -8.24 17.64
N PRO A 173 -39.62 -8.70 18.52
CA PRO A 173 -39.79 -8.10 19.84
C PRO A 173 -38.58 -8.41 20.73
N GLY A 174 -38.02 -7.39 21.38
CA GLY A 174 -36.89 -7.53 22.31
C GLY A 174 -35.50 -7.43 21.68
N SER A 175 -35.38 -7.27 20.36
CA SER A 175 -34.13 -6.81 19.77
C SER A 175 -34.02 -5.30 19.97
N GLU A 176 -33.32 -4.89 21.03
CA GLU A 176 -32.58 -3.63 20.98
C GLU A 176 -31.88 -3.57 19.62
N ARG A 177 -31.82 -2.39 18.99
CA ARG A 177 -31.15 -2.16 17.70
C ARG A 177 -29.68 -2.60 17.78
N ARG A 178 -29.41 -3.90 17.74
CA ARG A 178 -28.19 -4.45 17.20
C ARG A 178 -28.32 -4.10 15.76
N SER A 179 -27.79 -2.93 15.40
CA SER A 179 -27.66 -2.49 14.03
C SER A 179 -27.17 -3.70 13.25
N CYS A 180 -28.08 -4.34 12.50
CA CYS A 180 -27.73 -5.04 11.29
C CYS A 180 -27.28 -3.97 10.28
N SER A 181 -26.34 -3.10 10.66
CA SER A 181 -25.15 -2.98 9.84
C SER A 181 -24.82 -4.41 9.43
N VAL A 182 -24.89 -4.71 8.14
CA VAL A 182 -24.00 -5.71 7.58
C VAL A 182 -22.64 -5.31 8.16
N LYS A 183 -22.23 -5.99 9.23
CA LYS A 183 -21.21 -5.46 10.12
C LYS A 183 -19.98 -5.34 9.25
N SER A 184 -19.63 -4.09 9.00
CA SER A 184 -18.27 -3.64 8.88
C SER A 184 -17.66 -3.43 7.47
N PHE A 185 -18.49 -3.06 6.49
CA PHE A 185 -17.99 -2.31 5.33
C PHE A 185 -18.39 -0.84 5.41
N SER A 186 -17.41 0.04 5.64
CA SER A 186 -17.63 1.48 5.52
C SER A 186 -17.86 1.82 4.05
N MET A 187 -19.13 1.97 3.67
CA MET A 187 -19.53 2.27 2.30
C MET A 187 -19.15 3.70 1.93
N PRO A 188 -18.53 3.94 0.77
CA PRO A 188 -18.19 5.30 0.36
C PRO A 188 -19.46 6.09 0.06
N ASP A 189 -19.52 7.37 0.46
CA ASP A 189 -20.68 8.23 0.23
C ASP A 189 -20.97 8.48 -1.26
N ARG A 190 -19.94 8.43 -2.11
CA ARG A 190 -20.06 8.74 -3.53
C ARG A 190 -18.90 8.13 -4.31
N MET A 191 -19.20 7.64 -5.51
CA MET A 191 -18.23 7.27 -6.53
C MET A 191 -18.08 8.42 -7.53
N ASN A 192 -16.94 8.50 -8.20
CA ASN A 192 -16.72 9.49 -9.25
C ASN A 192 -17.35 9.01 -10.56
N TRP A 193 -18.61 9.39 -10.81
CA TRP A 193 -19.35 8.95 -11.99
C TRP A 193 -18.73 9.43 -13.31
N ASP A 194 -18.09 10.59 -13.32
CA ASP A 194 -17.45 11.11 -14.54
C ASP A 194 -16.17 10.33 -14.85
N ALA A 195 -15.45 9.87 -13.83
CA ALA A 195 -14.33 8.96 -14.02
C ALA A 195 -14.79 7.59 -14.55
N LEU A 196 -15.91 7.05 -14.04
CA LEU A 196 -16.47 5.79 -14.54
C LEU A 196 -16.96 5.89 -15.99
N LYS A 197 -17.58 7.01 -16.38
CA LYS A 197 -17.94 7.25 -17.79
C LYS A 197 -16.72 7.27 -18.70
N LYS A 198 -15.66 7.99 -18.30
CA LYS A 198 -14.39 8.01 -19.06
C LYS A 198 -13.75 6.63 -19.13
N ALA A 199 -13.81 5.87 -18.05
CA ALA A 199 -13.29 4.51 -18.03
C ALA A 199 -14.11 3.58 -18.95
N TYR A 200 -15.43 3.74 -19.00
CA TYR A 200 -16.29 3.06 -19.98
C TYR A 200 -15.96 3.44 -21.43
N GLU A 201 -15.64 4.70 -21.72
CA GLU A 201 -15.21 5.12 -23.06
C GLU A 201 -13.84 4.54 -23.44
N LEU A 202 -12.92 4.43 -22.48
CA LEU A 202 -11.57 3.94 -22.69
C LEU A 202 -11.43 2.41 -22.66
N GLN A 203 -12.40 1.69 -22.08
CA GLN A 203 -12.44 0.23 -21.97
C GLN A 203 -11.10 -0.35 -21.44
N PRO A 204 -10.73 -0.10 -20.17
CA PRO A 204 -9.42 -0.51 -19.64
C PRO A 204 -9.24 -2.03 -19.71
N GLU A 205 -8.13 -2.47 -20.29
CA GLU A 205 -7.83 -3.89 -20.49
C GLU A 205 -7.77 -4.67 -19.17
N ASN A 206 -7.23 -4.05 -18.12
CA ASN A 206 -7.01 -4.67 -16.82
C ASN A 206 -7.17 -3.67 -15.66
N TYR A 207 -7.14 -4.21 -14.44
CA TYR A 207 -7.31 -3.43 -13.21
C TYR A 207 -6.22 -2.35 -13.03
N GLN A 208 -4.99 -2.62 -13.46
CA GLN A 208 -3.91 -1.63 -13.42
C GLN A 208 -4.27 -0.40 -14.27
N LYS A 209 -4.76 -0.61 -15.50
CA LYS A 209 -5.22 0.46 -16.39
C LYS A 209 -6.43 1.19 -15.84
N LEU A 210 -7.36 0.48 -15.21
CA LEU A 210 -8.51 1.09 -14.55
C LEU A 210 -8.07 2.07 -13.46
N ILE A 211 -7.22 1.65 -12.52
CA ILE A 211 -6.79 2.53 -11.43
C ILE A 211 -5.86 3.64 -11.92
N GLU A 212 -5.14 3.46 -13.04
CA GLU A 212 -4.30 4.50 -13.64
C GLU A 212 -5.12 5.72 -14.12
N LEU A 213 -6.42 5.54 -14.39
CA LEU A 213 -7.31 6.61 -14.85
C LEU A 213 -7.49 7.74 -13.82
N LYS A 214 -7.40 8.97 -14.32
CA LYS A 214 -7.62 10.17 -13.52
C LYS A 214 -9.07 10.20 -13.01
N GLY A 215 -9.23 10.33 -11.70
CA GLY A 215 -10.53 10.39 -11.04
C GLY A 215 -10.99 9.06 -10.43
N VAL A 216 -10.37 7.93 -10.80
CA VAL A 216 -10.54 6.64 -10.09
C VAL A 216 -9.74 6.71 -8.80
N GLY A 217 -10.37 7.15 -7.72
CA GLY A 217 -9.77 7.31 -6.40
C GLY A 217 -10.22 6.23 -5.40
N PRO A 218 -9.80 6.35 -4.12
CA PRO A 218 -10.08 5.35 -3.09
C PRO A 218 -11.58 5.05 -2.94
N ALA A 219 -12.43 6.08 -2.96
CA ALA A 219 -13.87 5.92 -2.86
C ALA A 219 -14.48 5.16 -4.06
N THR A 220 -13.96 5.37 -5.27
CA THR A 220 -14.46 4.69 -6.47
C THR A 220 -14.02 3.24 -6.48
N THR A 221 -12.75 2.96 -6.21
CA THR A 221 -12.21 1.60 -6.09
C THR A 221 -12.90 0.80 -4.98
N ARG A 222 -13.13 1.41 -3.81
CA ARG A 222 -13.89 0.76 -2.74
C ARG A 222 -15.32 0.47 -3.16
N GLY A 223 -15.97 1.41 -3.87
CA GLY A 223 -17.32 1.21 -4.38
C GLY A 223 -17.40 0.02 -5.34
N LEU A 224 -16.46 -0.07 -6.29
CA LEU A 224 -16.37 -1.21 -7.21
C LEU A 224 -16.11 -2.53 -6.48
N ALA A 225 -15.18 -2.55 -5.52
CA ALA A 225 -14.90 -3.73 -4.71
C ALA A 225 -16.14 -4.22 -3.95
N LEU A 226 -16.93 -3.30 -3.36
CA LEU A 226 -18.16 -3.65 -2.66
C LEU A 226 -19.27 -4.13 -3.59
N VAL A 227 -19.41 -3.54 -4.78
CA VAL A 227 -20.36 -4.02 -5.80
C VAL A 227 -19.96 -5.43 -6.25
N SER A 228 -18.68 -5.65 -6.53
CA SER A 228 -18.11 -6.95 -6.88
C SER A 228 -18.40 -8.00 -5.80
N GLU A 229 -18.09 -7.71 -4.55
CA GLU A 229 -18.24 -8.66 -3.45
C GLU A 229 -19.71 -8.95 -3.11
N ILE A 230 -20.56 -7.93 -3.02
CA ILE A 230 -21.94 -8.10 -2.52
C ILE A 230 -22.89 -8.58 -3.62
N ILE A 231 -22.72 -8.11 -4.86
CA ILE A 231 -23.66 -8.39 -5.94
C ILE A 231 -23.18 -9.55 -6.81
N HIS A 232 -21.88 -9.59 -7.11
CA HIS A 232 -21.30 -10.60 -8.00
C HIS A 232 -20.65 -11.77 -7.25
N GLY A 233 -20.42 -11.63 -5.93
CA GLY A 233 -19.86 -12.68 -5.09
C GLY A 233 -18.34 -12.79 -5.13
N ASP A 234 -17.66 -11.90 -5.86
CA ASP A 234 -16.21 -11.89 -6.00
C ASP A 234 -15.58 -11.03 -4.89
N GLU A 235 -15.13 -11.71 -3.83
CA GLU A 235 -14.70 -11.10 -2.57
C GLU A 235 -13.40 -10.29 -2.70
N ALA A 236 -13.37 -9.13 -2.04
CA ALA A 236 -12.12 -8.41 -1.80
C ALA A 236 -11.45 -8.89 -0.51
N SER A 237 -10.13 -8.85 -0.46
CA SER A 237 -9.41 -9.03 0.81
C SER A 237 -9.61 -7.83 1.72
N TRP A 238 -10.08 -8.08 2.94
CA TRP A 238 -10.19 -7.09 4.01
C TRP A 238 -9.10 -7.23 5.07
N LYS A 239 -8.09 -8.05 4.80
CA LYS A 239 -6.95 -8.29 5.70
C LYS A 239 -5.89 -7.21 5.52
N ASP A 240 -5.39 -6.70 6.63
CA ASP A 240 -4.28 -5.75 6.64
C ASP A 240 -2.97 -6.38 6.13
N PRO A 241 -2.40 -5.86 5.02
CA PRO A 241 -1.17 -6.42 4.43
C PRO A 241 0.11 -6.04 5.18
N SER A 242 0.04 -5.26 6.28
CA SER A 242 1.22 -4.95 7.07
C SER A 242 1.90 -6.22 7.60
N ARG A 243 3.21 -6.32 7.35
CA ARG A 243 4.04 -7.48 7.73
C ARG A 243 4.91 -7.17 8.94
N PHE A 244 5.38 -5.92 9.05
CA PHE A 244 6.34 -5.51 10.05
C PHE A 244 5.78 -4.43 10.96
N SER A 245 6.23 -4.44 12.22
CA SER A 245 5.99 -3.38 13.20
C SER A 245 7.28 -3.04 13.93
N PHE A 246 7.27 -1.95 14.69
CA PHE A 246 8.40 -1.56 15.53
C PHE A 246 8.42 -2.41 16.81
N ALA A 247 9.14 -3.54 16.76
CA ALA A 247 9.16 -4.53 17.84
C ALA A 247 9.70 -4.01 19.19
N PHE A 248 10.52 -2.97 19.18
CA PHE A 248 11.21 -2.47 20.38
C PHE A 248 11.01 -0.97 20.64
N GLY A 249 10.02 -0.35 20.00
CA GLY A 249 9.79 1.09 20.13
C GLY A 249 10.65 1.94 19.18
N GLY A 250 10.43 3.26 19.23
CA GLY A 250 11.05 4.23 18.34
C GLY A 250 12.01 5.17 19.08
N LYS A 251 13.01 5.69 18.36
CA LYS A 251 13.94 6.70 18.90
C LYS A 251 13.22 7.95 19.41
N ASP A 252 12.13 8.32 18.76
CA ASP A 252 11.36 9.53 19.03
C ASP A 252 10.28 9.28 20.13
N GLY A 253 10.34 8.13 20.81
CA GLY A 253 9.38 7.77 21.86
C GLY A 253 8.01 7.31 21.36
N VAL A 254 7.82 7.18 20.04
CA VAL A 254 6.57 6.71 19.43
C VAL A 254 6.85 5.40 18.67
N PRO A 255 6.14 4.28 18.97
CA PRO A 255 4.98 4.18 19.87
C PRO A 255 5.34 4.27 21.36
N TYR A 256 6.55 3.86 21.73
CA TYR A 256 7.16 4.02 23.05
C TYR A 256 8.69 4.14 22.87
N PRO A 257 9.44 4.67 23.86
CA PRO A 257 10.90 4.75 23.78
C PRO A 257 11.54 3.39 23.54
N VAL A 258 12.70 3.38 22.89
CA VAL A 258 13.44 2.15 22.59
C VAL A 258 13.63 1.31 23.86
N ASN A 259 13.00 0.14 23.90
CA ASN A 259 13.10 -0.78 25.03
C ASN A 259 14.33 -1.67 24.86
N LYS A 260 15.48 -1.16 25.34
CA LYS A 260 16.77 -1.87 25.30
C LYS A 260 16.69 -3.25 25.98
N ALA A 261 15.98 -3.36 27.10
CA ALA A 261 15.85 -4.63 27.83
C ALA A 261 15.14 -5.72 27.01
N SER A 262 14.07 -5.36 26.29
CA SER A 262 13.40 -6.27 25.36
C SER A 262 14.29 -6.66 24.17
N MET A 263 15.10 -5.73 23.65
CA MET A 263 16.09 -6.02 22.60
C MET A 263 17.11 -7.05 23.07
N ASP A 264 17.70 -6.83 24.26
CA ASP A 264 18.68 -7.76 24.84
C ASP A 264 18.08 -9.13 25.12
N LYS A 265 16.84 -9.17 25.60
CA LYS A 265 16.12 -10.43 25.82
C LYS A 265 15.90 -11.18 24.51
N ALA A 266 15.41 -10.50 23.48
CA ALA A 266 15.22 -11.10 22.16
C ALA A 266 16.55 -11.60 21.57
N HIS A 267 17.63 -10.82 21.71
CA HIS A 267 18.96 -11.24 21.29
C HIS A 267 19.41 -12.52 22.00
N LYS A 268 19.28 -12.59 23.32
CA LYS A 268 19.60 -13.79 24.10
C LYS A 268 18.78 -14.99 23.67
N THR A 269 17.47 -14.84 23.51
CA THR A 269 16.58 -15.93 23.05
C THR A 269 16.99 -16.44 21.67
N LEU A 270 17.24 -15.54 20.71
CA LEU A 270 17.68 -15.92 19.36
C LEU A 270 19.05 -16.59 19.37
N LYS A 271 19.98 -16.08 20.19
CA LYS A 271 21.30 -16.67 20.37
C LYS A 271 21.20 -18.10 20.91
N SER A 272 20.43 -18.31 21.98
CA SER A 272 20.19 -19.63 22.57
C SER A 272 19.51 -20.58 21.58
N ALA A 273 18.49 -20.12 20.85
CA ALA A 273 17.84 -20.93 19.83
C ALA A 273 18.82 -21.36 18.72
N ILE A 274 19.71 -20.47 18.28
CA ILE A 274 20.76 -20.83 17.31
C ILE A 274 21.74 -21.82 17.93
N GLU A 275 22.16 -21.63 19.18
CA GLU A 275 23.09 -22.52 19.91
C GLU A 275 22.51 -23.92 20.15
N GLU A 276 21.19 -24.04 20.34
CA GLU A 276 20.47 -25.30 20.55
C GLU A 276 20.05 -25.98 19.23
N ALA A 277 19.93 -25.23 18.13
CA ALA A 277 19.51 -25.79 16.84
C ALA A 277 20.43 -26.93 16.37
N GLU A 278 19.83 -28.04 15.96
CA GLU A 278 20.52 -29.20 15.35
C GLU A 278 20.86 -28.94 13.88
N ILE A 279 21.70 -27.93 13.66
CA ILE A 279 22.20 -27.54 12.33
C ILE A 279 23.71 -27.77 12.24
N GLY A 280 24.22 -27.84 11.00
CA GLY A 280 25.65 -27.99 10.75
C GLY A 280 26.49 -26.90 11.42
N ARG A 281 27.68 -27.27 11.93
CA ARG A 281 28.56 -26.35 12.66
C ARG A 281 28.90 -25.08 11.87
N LYS A 282 29.01 -25.19 10.54
CA LYS A 282 29.28 -24.07 9.64
C LYS A 282 28.12 -23.07 9.63
N ASP A 283 26.89 -23.56 9.45
CA ASP A 283 25.68 -22.74 9.41
C ASP A 283 25.40 -22.08 10.77
N LYS A 284 25.63 -22.82 11.87
CA LYS A 284 25.54 -22.31 13.24
C LYS A 284 26.51 -21.14 13.48
N LEU A 285 27.78 -21.31 13.08
CA LEU A 285 28.78 -20.25 13.19
C LEU A 285 28.43 -19.04 12.33
N GLU A 286 27.90 -19.25 11.13
CA GLU A 286 27.49 -18.17 10.23
C GLU A 286 26.29 -17.40 10.78
N ALA A 287 25.28 -18.11 11.31
CA ALA A 287 24.12 -17.52 11.96
C ALA A 287 24.51 -16.68 13.19
N LEU A 288 25.40 -17.20 14.06
CA LEU A 288 25.92 -16.45 15.21
C LEU A 288 26.73 -15.23 14.79
N LYS A 289 27.55 -15.32 13.73
CA LYS A 289 28.27 -14.18 13.16
C LYS A 289 27.31 -13.11 12.64
N ARG A 290 26.24 -13.50 11.93
CA ARG A 290 25.20 -12.58 11.46
C ARG A 290 24.50 -11.91 12.63
N LEU A 291 24.12 -12.66 13.67
CA LEU A 291 23.47 -12.13 14.87
C LEU A 291 24.37 -11.12 15.62
N LYS A 292 25.67 -11.42 15.75
CA LYS A 292 26.65 -10.51 16.38
C LYS A 292 26.86 -9.21 15.59
N LYS A 293 26.69 -9.21 14.26
CA LYS A 293 26.78 -7.97 13.45
C LYS A 293 25.64 -7.00 13.75
N VAL A 294 24.46 -7.51 14.09
CA VAL A 294 23.26 -6.72 14.39
C VAL A 294 23.26 -6.22 15.84
N SER A 295 23.82 -7.01 16.76
CA SER A 295 24.06 -6.65 18.15
C SER A 295 25.52 -6.22 18.33
N LYS A 296 25.87 -5.00 17.91
CA LYS A 296 27.07 -4.38 18.48
C LYS A 296 26.71 -3.94 19.91
N PRO A 297 27.46 -4.38 20.94
CA PRO A 297 27.35 -3.74 22.24
C PRO A 297 27.78 -2.27 22.07
N ASP A 298 27.02 -1.37 22.71
CA ASP A 298 27.56 -0.07 23.11
C ASP A 298 28.77 -0.29 24.05
#